data_AF-A0A3D5FEA5-F1
#
_entry.id   AF-A0A3D5FEA5-F1
#
_cell.length_a   1.000
_cell.length_b   1.000
_cell.length_c   1.000
_cell.angle_alpha   90.00
_cell.angle_beta   90.00
_cell.angle_gamma   90.00
#
_symmetry.space_group_name_H-M   'P 1'
#
loop_
_entity.id
_entity.type
_entity.pdbx_description
1 polymer ?
#
loop_
_entity_poly.entity_id
_entity_poly.type
_entity_poly.pdbx_seq_one_letter_code
_entity_poly.pdbx_strand_id
1 'polypeptide(L)' 'NTGPYLQKSWRELAEHPLVGEARAVGFLGALDLVADKATRKQFDPAGQTGTLCRDISMRLGLIMRAVG' A
#
# COMPACT_ATOMS: atom_id res chain seq x y z
N ASN A 1 8.17 -10.97 -19.26
CA ASN A 1 7.77 -11.54 -17.96
C ASN A 1 7.64 -10.50 -16.84
N THR A 2 7.12 -9.29 -17.09
CA THR A 2 7.19 -8.17 -16.12
C THR A 2 6.01 -8.12 -15.14
N GLY A 3 4.78 -8.41 -15.57
CA GLY A 3 3.60 -8.38 -14.69
C GLY A 3 3.68 -9.34 -13.50
N PRO A 4 3.99 -10.63 -13.70
CA PRO A 4 4.19 -11.58 -12.59
C PRO A 4 5.33 -11.19 -11.65
N TYR A 5 6.39 -10.58 -12.18
CA TYR A 5 7.50 -10.07 -11.37
C TYR A 5 7.04 -8.93 -10.45
N LEU A 6 6.37 -7.92 -11.01
CA LEU A 6 5.82 -6.82 -10.21
C LEU A 6 4.84 -7.34 -9.15
N GLN A 7 3.95 -8.28 -9.49
CA GLN A 7 3.04 -8.87 -8.52
C GLN A 7 3.77 -9.56 -7.37
N LYS A 8 4.84 -10.30 -7.67
CA LYS A 8 5.65 -10.95 -6.63
C LYS A 8 6.29 -9.90 -5.71
N SER A 9 7.00 -8.93 -6.27
CA SER A 9 7.64 -7.86 -5.48
C SER A 9 6.64 -7.01 -4.72
N TRP A 10 5.44 -6.78 -5.26
CA TRP A 10 4.40 -6.04 -4.57
C TRP A 10 3.88 -6.78 -3.34
N ARG A 11 3.72 -8.10 -3.43
CA ARG A 11 3.28 -8.93 -2.29
C ARG A 11 4.30 -8.94 -1.15
N GLU A 12 5.59 -8.80 -1.44
CA GLU A 12 6.63 -8.70 -0.41
C GLU A 12 6.45 -7.45 0.49
N LEU A 13 5.79 -6.40 0.00
CA LEU A 13 5.45 -5.23 0.82
C LEU A 13 4.48 -5.54 1.96
N ALA A 14 3.77 -6.67 1.89
CA ALA A 14 2.92 -7.14 2.99
C ALA A 14 3.70 -7.38 4.27
N GLU A 15 5.02 -7.62 4.24
CA GLU A 15 5.84 -7.81 5.45
C GLU A 15 5.92 -6.55 6.32
N HIS A 16 5.67 -5.37 5.75
CA HIS A 16 5.73 -4.12 6.50
C HIS A 16 4.64 -4.04 7.58
N PRO A 17 4.93 -3.60 8.82
CA PRO A 17 3.97 -3.59 9.92
C PRO A 17 2.74 -2.71 9.68
N LEU A 18 2.88 -1.67 8.86
CA LEU A 18 1.78 -0.77 8.50
C LEU A 18 0.92 -1.28 7.33
N VAL A 19 1.32 -2.38 6.67
CA VAL A 19 0.59 -2.95 5.54
C VAL A 19 -0.25 -4.11 6.03
N GLY A 20 -1.56 -3.89 6.08
CA GLY A 20 -2.54 -4.93 6.41
C GLY A 20 -2.72 -5.91 5.26
N GLU A 21 -2.68 -5.39 4.03
CA GLU A 21 -2.76 -6.20 2.82
C GLU A 21 -2.00 -5.56 1.65
N ALA A 22 -1.29 -6.39 0.88
CA ALA A 22 -0.70 -5.99 -0.40
C ALA A 22 -1.29 -6.86 -1.53
N ARG A 23 -2.12 -6.26 -2.38
CA ARG A 23 -2.80 -6.94 -3.49
C ARG A 23 -2.29 -6.45 -4.82
N ALA A 24 -2.12 -7.36 -5.78
CA ALA A 24 -1.70 -7.01 -7.12
C ALA A 24 -2.24 -7.98 -8.19
N VAL A 25 -2.54 -7.44 -9.38
CA VAL A 25 -2.92 -8.17 -10.59
C VAL A 25 -2.40 -7.44 -11.82
N GLY A 26 -1.74 -8.15 -12.74
CA GLY A 26 -1.08 -7.54 -13.89
C GLY A 26 -0.07 -6.48 -13.46
N PHE A 27 -0.36 -5.22 -13.80
CA PHE A 27 0.41 -4.02 -13.44
C PHE A 27 -0.32 -3.10 -12.45
N LEU A 28 -1.39 -3.59 -11.83
CA LEU A 28 -2.15 -2.87 -10.82
C LEU A 28 -1.80 -3.43 -9.45
N GLY A 29 -1.41 -2.55 -8.53
CA GLY A 29 -1.13 -2.86 -7.12
C GLY A 29 -1.86 -1.92 -6.19
N ALA A 30 -2.24 -2.43 -5.01
CA ALA A 30 -2.84 -1.67 -3.92
C ALA A 30 -2.22 -2.09 -2.58
N LEU A 31 -2.16 -1.15 -1.65
CA LEU A 31 -1.73 -1.35 -0.27
C LEU A 31 -2.82 -0.83 0.66
N ASP A 32 -3.27 -1.68 1.57
CA ASP A 32 -4.20 -1.28 2.63
C ASP A 32 -3.41 -1.02 3.90
N LEU A 33 -3.38 0.26 4.32
CA LEU A 33 -2.62 0.70 5.49
C LEU A 33 -3.44 0.59 6.77
N VAL A 34 -2.86 -0.01 7.81
CA VAL A 34 -3.52 -0.28 9.09
C VAL A 34 -2.64 0.11 10.27
N ALA A 35 -3.27 0.57 11.35
CA ALA A 35 -2.60 0.94 12.61
C ALA A 35 -2.13 -0.29 13.38
N ASP A 36 -2.84 -1.42 13.24
CA ASP A 36 -2.47 -2.69 13.84
C ASP A 36 -2.77 -3.82 12.85
N LYS A 37 -1.74 -4.58 12.48
CA LYS A 37 -1.81 -5.64 11.47
C LYS A 37 -2.49 -6.91 11.98
N ALA A 38 -2.37 -7.22 13.28
CA ALA A 38 -2.96 -8.41 13.87
C ALA A 38 -4.49 -8.30 13.93
N THR A 39 -4.98 -7.11 14.27
CA THR A 39 -6.41 -6.80 14.41
C THR A 39 -7.01 -6.18 13.15
N ARG A 40 -6.18 -5.77 12.19
CA ARG A 40 -6.54 -4.94 11.02
C ARG A 40 -7.21 -3.61 11.41
N LYS A 41 -6.86 -3.06 12.58
CA LYS A 41 -7.39 -1.78 13.03
C LYS A 41 -6.97 -0.67 12.07
N GLN A 42 -7.93 0.09 11.56
CA GLN A 42 -7.65 1.22 10.68
C GLN A 42 -7.06 2.39 11.48
N PHE A 43 -6.33 3.26 10.78
CA PHE A 43 -5.94 4.55 11.32
C PHE A 43 -7.15 5.47 11.47
N ASP A 44 -7.11 6.30 12.51
CA ASP A 44 -8.11 7.32 12.81
C ASP A 44 -7.39 8.69 12.85
N PRO A 45 -7.86 9.70 12.11
CA PRO A 45 -9.00 9.68 11.17
C PRO A 45 -8.72 8.92 9.88
N ALA A 46 -9.79 8.34 9.31
CA ALA A 46 -9.73 7.64 8.04
C ALA A 46 -9.21 8.53 6.89
N GLY A 47 -8.54 7.93 5.90
CA GLY A 47 -8.04 8.61 4.69
C GLY A 47 -6.73 9.40 4.86
N GLN A 48 -6.40 9.89 6.07
CA GLN A 48 -5.17 10.67 6.29
C GLN A 48 -3.90 9.86 6.00
N THR A 49 -3.81 8.62 6.47
CA THR A 49 -2.62 7.79 6.27
C THR A 49 -2.37 7.47 4.80
N GLY A 50 -3.44 7.22 4.03
CA GLY A 50 -3.34 7.00 2.58
C GLY A 50 -2.82 8.25 1.86
N THR A 51 -3.33 9.43 2.24
CA THR A 51 -2.88 10.72 1.69
C THR A 51 -1.40 10.97 2.00
N LEU A 52 -0.97 10.75 3.24
CA LEU A 52 0.43 10.88 3.65
C LEU A 52 1.36 9.94 2.85
N CYS A 53 0.96 8.68 2.68
CA CYS A 53 1.72 7.70 1.91
C CYS A 53 1.85 8.12 0.43
N ARG A 54 0.76 8.64 -0.16
CA ARG A 54 0.75 9.21 -1.51
C ARG A 54 1.69 10.41 -1.62
N ASP A 55 1.70 11.31 -0.65
CA ASP A 55 2.55 12.51 -0.66
C ASP A 55 4.03 12.15 -0.52
N ILE A 56 4.37 11.20 0.35
CA ILE A 56 5.72 10.64 0.46
C ILE A 56 6.15 10.02 -0.88
N SER A 57 5.30 9.19 -1.47
CA SER A 57 5.60 8.52 -2.75
C SER A 57 5.86 9.53 -3.86
N MET A 58 5.04 10.57 -3.96
CA MET A 58 5.24 11.62 -4.96
C MET A 58 6.54 12.39 -4.79
N ARG A 59 6.94 12.70 -3.55
CA ARG A 59 8.25 13.32 -3.28
C ARG A 59 9.41 12.42 -3.68
N LEU A 60 9.22 11.11 -3.69
CA LEU A 60 10.20 10.10 -4.12
C LEU A 60 10.09 9.75 -5.61
N GLY A 61 9.26 10.45 -6.39
CA GLY A 61 9.09 10.22 -7.83
C GLY A 61 8.13 9.08 -8.19
N LEU A 62 7.38 8.54 -7.23
CA LEU A 62 6.35 7.52 -7.44
C LEU A 62 4.96 8.15 -7.38
N ILE A 63 4.24 8.13 -8.49
CA ILE A 63 2.85 8.58 -8.53
C ILE A 63 1.96 7.48 -7.95
N MET A 64 1.23 7.80 -6.88
CA MET A 64 0.21 6.94 -6.30
C MET A 64 -1.10 7.70 -6.14
N ARG A 65 -2.20 6.94 -6.03
CA ARG A 65 -3.51 7.46 -5.68
C ARG A 65 -3.90 6.94 -4.31
N ALA A 66 -4.23 7.86 -3.39
CA ALA A 66 -4.91 7.50 -2.15
C ALA A 66 -6.37 7.16 -2.46
N VAL A 67 -6.84 6.02 -1.93
CA VAL A 67 -8.23 5.55 -2.00
C VAL A 67 -8.71 5.27 -0.59
N GLY A 68 -9.85 5.84 -0.20
CA GLY A 68 -10.38 5.77 1.17
C GLY A 68 -10.41 7.12 1.86
#